data_AF-A0A5N0HTZ8-F1
#
_entry.id   AF-A0A5N0HTZ8-F1
#
_cell.length_a   1.000
_cell.length_b   1.000
_cell.length_c   1.000
_cell.angle_alpha   90.00
_cell.angle_beta   90.00
_cell.angle_gamma   90.00
#
_symmetry.space_group_name_H-M   'P 1'
#
loop_
_entity.id
_entity.type
_entity.pdbx_description
1 polymer ?
#
loop_
_entity_poly.entity_id
_entity_poly.type
_entity_poly.pdbx_seq_one_letter_code
_entity_poly.pdbx_strand_id
1 'polypeptide(L)'
;MWEAVANYFKDDPNVIGFGIMNEPWPGPQWLQTLLGSLFFDQQDLTPFYNQVDSAIRAVDASTPVWFEPNILFGNLPVDTHLGTVDDSNSVFAFHPYCLTADFISSTSFGCGAYDALIDGWAQDYAKAHDIPAMITEFGDTAYSPALNDEMTAANEHEFGWMYWLYNFDQSGNANIYNAAQVTLSQPYPQAVAGTPDSWSFDPATKTFNLSYSTAMADGSGEFSAGSQTTISTPTIEYPNGYQVSVTGGQVVSAANAARLVIASNPNADNITVTVSPAGH
;
A
#
# COMPACT_ATOMS: atom_id res chain seq x y z
N MET A 1 -5.18 26.98 -2.28
CA MET A 1 -4.21 26.43 -1.32
C MET A 1 -3.43 25.31 -1.99
N TRP A 2 -4.09 24.24 -2.45
CA TRP A 2 -3.44 23.15 -3.19
C TRP A 2 -2.61 23.58 -4.40
N GLU A 3 -3.11 24.49 -5.26
CA GLU A 3 -2.31 25.07 -6.35
C GLU A 3 -0.97 25.66 -5.87
N ALA A 4 -0.96 26.35 -4.71
CA ALA A 4 0.28 26.93 -4.19
C ALA A 4 1.26 25.86 -3.67
N VAL A 5 0.74 24.80 -3.04
CA VAL A 5 1.53 23.65 -2.57
C VAL A 5 2.13 22.91 -3.76
N ALA A 6 1.30 22.57 -4.75
CA ALA A 6 1.72 21.91 -5.98
C ALA A 6 2.78 22.74 -6.73
N ASN A 7 2.54 24.03 -6.91
CA ASN A 7 3.53 24.89 -7.58
C ASN A 7 4.88 24.95 -6.86
N TYR A 8 4.90 24.78 -5.53
CA TYR A 8 6.12 24.74 -4.75
C TYR A 8 6.88 23.41 -4.90
N PHE A 9 6.16 22.27 -4.93
CA PHE A 9 6.73 20.93 -4.89
C PHE A 9 6.90 20.24 -6.25
N LYS A 10 6.30 20.77 -7.33
CA LYS A 10 6.24 20.11 -8.65
C LYS A 10 7.57 19.65 -9.26
N ASP A 11 8.68 20.25 -8.85
CA ASP A 11 10.02 19.93 -9.37
C ASP A 11 10.82 19.01 -8.42
N ASP A 12 10.22 18.57 -7.30
CA ASP A 12 10.87 17.67 -6.33
C ASP A 12 10.58 16.19 -6.66
N PRO A 13 11.56 15.42 -7.13
CA PRO A 13 11.36 14.03 -7.51
C PRO A 13 11.09 13.09 -6.31
N ASN A 14 11.19 13.57 -5.07
CA ASN A 14 10.88 12.79 -3.88
C ASN A 14 9.42 12.95 -3.41
N VAL A 15 8.65 13.83 -4.05
CA VAL A 15 7.22 13.99 -3.76
C VAL A 15 6.45 12.96 -4.59
N ILE A 16 5.87 11.98 -3.91
CA ILE A 16 5.15 10.86 -4.53
C ILE A 16 3.68 11.17 -4.82
N GLY A 17 3.15 12.28 -4.30
CA GLY A 17 1.78 12.71 -4.57
C GLY A 17 1.25 13.78 -3.62
N PHE A 18 0.03 14.22 -3.90
CA PHE A 18 -0.72 15.19 -3.10
C PHE A 18 -2.04 14.58 -2.61
N GLY A 19 -2.14 14.26 -1.32
CA GLY A 19 -3.38 13.81 -0.68
C GLY A 19 -4.32 14.96 -0.39
N ILE A 20 -5.44 15.09 -1.13
CA ILE A 20 -6.29 16.30 -1.13
C ILE A 20 -6.89 16.59 0.25
N MET A 21 -7.43 15.57 0.91
CA MET A 21 -8.16 15.70 2.17
C MET A 21 -8.19 14.36 2.89
N ASN A 22 -7.71 14.38 4.13
CA ASN A 22 -7.81 13.25 5.06
C ASN A 22 -9.25 13.08 5.55
N GLU A 23 -9.75 11.86 5.48
CA GLU A 23 -11.01 11.40 6.06
C GLU A 23 -12.21 12.36 5.87
N PRO A 24 -12.68 12.59 4.63
CA PRO A 24 -13.83 13.44 4.36
C PRO A 24 -15.08 13.01 5.14
N TRP A 25 -15.57 13.87 6.02
CA TRP A 25 -16.80 13.63 6.78
C TRP A 25 -18.04 14.12 6.02
N PRO A 26 -19.10 13.29 5.85
CA PRO A 26 -20.35 13.69 5.20
C PRO A 26 -21.17 14.77 5.93
N GLY A 27 -20.72 15.22 7.10
CA GLY A 27 -21.38 16.28 7.85
C GLY A 27 -22.81 15.88 8.26
N PRO A 28 -23.80 16.78 8.13
CA PRO A 28 -25.20 16.46 8.43
C PRO A 28 -25.81 15.32 7.61
N GLN A 29 -25.16 14.89 6.52
CA GLN A 29 -25.64 13.82 5.64
C GLN A 29 -25.16 12.42 6.06
N TRP A 30 -24.35 12.30 7.13
CA TRP A 30 -23.69 11.04 7.53
C TRP A 30 -24.66 9.87 7.68
N LEU A 31 -25.86 10.09 8.23
CA LEU A 31 -26.84 9.02 8.42
C LEU A 31 -27.39 8.53 7.08
N GLN A 32 -27.61 9.44 6.13
CA GLN A 32 -28.04 9.10 4.78
C GLN A 32 -26.94 8.32 4.05
N THR A 33 -25.67 8.76 4.17
CA THR A 33 -24.51 8.04 3.59
C THR A 33 -24.40 6.64 4.17
N LEU A 34 -24.48 6.49 5.50
CA LEU A 34 -24.48 5.20 6.17
C LEU A 34 -25.61 4.27 5.69
N LEU A 35 -26.76 4.84 5.33
CA LEU A 35 -27.91 4.11 4.80
C LEU A 35 -27.85 3.89 3.27
N GLY A 36 -26.72 4.20 2.62
CA GLY A 36 -26.47 3.94 1.19
C GLY A 36 -26.83 5.09 0.26
N SER A 37 -26.96 6.33 0.76
CA SER A 37 -27.15 7.50 -0.10
C SER A 37 -25.87 7.83 -0.86
N LEU A 38 -25.96 7.85 -2.19
CA LEU A 38 -24.84 8.21 -3.09
C LEU A 38 -24.54 9.72 -3.13
N PHE A 39 -25.40 10.54 -2.52
CA PHE A 39 -25.38 12.00 -2.72
C PHE A 39 -24.05 12.63 -2.31
N PHE A 40 -23.56 12.37 -1.11
CA PHE A 40 -22.33 12.99 -0.61
C PHE A 40 -21.15 12.68 -1.53
N ASP A 41 -20.93 11.39 -1.81
CA ASP A 41 -19.81 10.96 -2.62
C ASP A 41 -19.89 11.52 -4.06
N GLN A 42 -21.05 11.40 -4.72
CA GLN A 42 -21.17 11.74 -6.15
C GLN A 42 -21.41 13.23 -6.44
N GLN A 43 -22.12 13.94 -5.56
CA GLN A 43 -22.56 15.31 -5.82
C GLN A 43 -21.77 16.36 -5.04
N ASP A 44 -21.16 15.97 -3.91
CA ASP A 44 -20.36 16.89 -3.10
C ASP A 44 -18.86 16.55 -3.23
N LEU A 45 -18.46 15.31 -2.91
CA LEU A 45 -17.05 14.94 -2.74
C LEU A 45 -16.30 14.75 -4.07
N THR A 46 -16.83 14.01 -5.04
CA THR A 46 -16.20 13.86 -6.37
C THR A 46 -16.04 15.21 -7.10
N PRO A 47 -17.05 16.10 -7.17
CA PRO A 47 -16.87 17.42 -7.78
C PRO A 47 -15.84 18.29 -7.04
N PHE A 48 -15.76 18.17 -5.71
CA PHE A 48 -14.71 18.82 -4.93
C PHE A 48 -13.31 18.33 -5.33
N TYR A 49 -13.12 17.01 -5.46
CA TYR A 49 -11.85 16.46 -5.93
C TYR A 49 -11.48 16.94 -7.32
N ASN A 50 -12.41 16.91 -8.28
CA ASN A 50 -12.16 17.42 -9.64
C ASN A 50 -11.80 18.91 -9.66
N GLN A 51 -12.40 19.71 -8.77
CA GLN A 51 -12.06 21.13 -8.66
C GLN A 51 -10.65 21.34 -8.10
N VAL A 52 -10.26 20.58 -7.07
CA VAL A 52 -8.93 20.68 -6.46
C VAL A 52 -7.86 20.16 -7.42
N ASP A 53 -8.11 19.03 -8.07
CA ASP A 53 -7.22 18.44 -9.07
C ASP A 53 -6.96 19.42 -10.22
N SER A 54 -8.01 20.04 -10.77
CA SER A 54 -7.88 21.08 -11.80
C SER A 54 -6.95 22.23 -11.37
N ALA A 55 -6.98 22.61 -10.09
CA ALA A 55 -6.10 23.64 -9.54
C ALA A 55 -4.65 23.16 -9.37
N ILE A 56 -4.43 21.88 -9.05
CA ILE A 56 -3.09 21.26 -9.03
C ILE A 56 -2.53 21.18 -10.45
N ARG A 57 -3.31 20.65 -11.41
CA ARG A 57 -2.93 20.48 -12.81
C ARG A 57 -2.67 21.78 -13.56
N ALA A 58 -3.20 22.91 -13.06
CA ALA A 58 -2.86 24.24 -13.58
C ALA A 58 -1.37 24.62 -13.41
N VAL A 59 -0.66 23.98 -12.48
CA VAL A 59 0.74 24.31 -12.14
C VAL A 59 1.69 23.11 -12.15
N ASP A 60 1.17 21.88 -12.00
CA ASP A 60 1.90 20.63 -11.95
C ASP A 60 1.21 19.56 -12.81
N ALA A 61 1.85 19.17 -13.91
CA ALA A 61 1.26 18.28 -14.90
C ALA A 61 1.39 16.77 -14.57
N SER A 62 2.17 16.38 -13.57
CA SER A 62 2.60 14.97 -13.46
C SER A 62 2.79 14.41 -12.06
N THR A 63 2.78 15.22 -10.99
CA THR A 63 2.79 14.64 -9.63
C THR A 63 1.44 13.96 -9.37
N PRO A 64 1.40 12.70 -8.88
CA PRO A 64 0.15 12.00 -8.63
C PRO A 64 -0.78 12.72 -7.64
N VAL A 65 -2.10 12.66 -7.87
CA VAL A 65 -3.10 13.24 -6.96
C VAL A 65 -3.84 12.14 -6.23
N TRP A 66 -3.81 12.17 -4.91
CA TRP A 66 -4.37 11.12 -4.06
C TRP A 66 -5.67 11.63 -3.45
N PHE A 67 -6.71 10.82 -3.50
CA PHE A 67 -8.03 11.17 -2.99
C PHE A 67 -8.64 10.00 -2.22
N GLU A 68 -9.43 10.34 -1.21
CA GLU A 68 -9.95 9.38 -0.25
C GLU A 68 -11.47 9.19 -0.42
N PRO A 69 -12.02 8.01 -0.11
CA PRO A 69 -13.45 7.87 0.11
C PRO A 69 -13.88 8.67 1.34
N ASN A 70 -15.18 8.86 1.54
CA ASN A 70 -15.65 9.42 2.81
C ASN A 70 -15.24 8.49 3.98
N ILE A 71 -15.00 9.05 5.16
CA ILE A 71 -14.46 8.34 6.35
C ILE A 71 -15.27 7.10 6.77
N LEU A 72 -16.53 6.95 6.37
CA LEU A 72 -17.29 5.73 6.69
C LEU A 72 -16.71 4.50 5.98
N PHE A 73 -16.06 4.67 4.83
CA PHE A 73 -15.33 3.60 4.17
C PHE A 73 -14.14 3.18 5.04
N GLY A 74 -14.04 1.89 5.32
CA GLY A 74 -12.91 1.33 6.06
C GLY A 74 -12.94 1.54 7.57
N ASN A 75 -13.64 2.57 8.09
CA ASN A 75 -14.01 2.65 9.51
C ASN A 75 -15.36 1.98 9.83
N LEU A 76 -16.23 1.82 8.83
CA LEU A 76 -17.45 1.03 8.88
C LEU A 76 -17.54 0.19 7.61
N PRO A 77 -18.35 -0.89 7.59
CA PRO A 77 -18.56 -1.69 6.38
C PRO A 77 -19.51 -0.97 5.41
N VAL A 78 -19.12 0.23 4.96
CA VAL A 78 -19.83 1.07 4.01
C VAL A 78 -18.94 1.23 2.78
N ASP A 79 -19.40 0.70 1.66
CA ASP A 79 -18.70 0.81 0.38
C ASP A 79 -18.68 2.28 -0.11
N THR A 80 -17.70 2.62 -0.94
CA THR A 80 -17.59 3.96 -1.52
C THR A 80 -18.53 4.09 -2.71
N HIS A 81 -19.06 5.29 -2.88
CA HIS A 81 -19.89 5.64 -4.02
C HIS A 81 -19.32 6.83 -4.80
N LEU A 82 -18.02 7.10 -4.64
CA LEU A 82 -17.33 8.14 -5.41
C LEU A 82 -17.56 7.92 -6.91
N GLY A 83 -17.76 9.03 -7.61
CA GLY A 83 -17.65 9.06 -9.07
C GLY A 83 -16.18 9.05 -9.51
N THR A 84 -15.97 9.24 -10.82
CA THR A 84 -14.63 9.36 -11.40
C THR A 84 -14.01 10.71 -11.04
N VAL A 85 -12.80 10.66 -10.48
CA VAL A 85 -11.90 11.81 -10.45
C VAL A 85 -11.21 11.89 -11.83
N ASP A 86 -11.36 13.02 -12.52
CA ASP A 86 -10.98 13.21 -13.94
C ASP A 86 -9.48 13.47 -14.11
N ASP A 87 -8.66 12.56 -13.59
CA ASP A 87 -7.21 12.55 -13.72
C ASP A 87 -6.68 11.11 -13.83
N SER A 88 -6.02 10.81 -14.96
CA SER A 88 -5.36 9.52 -15.19
C SER A 88 -4.12 9.28 -14.32
N ASN A 89 -3.63 10.31 -13.65
CA ASN A 89 -2.48 10.25 -12.74
C ASN A 89 -2.94 10.48 -11.30
N SER A 90 -3.98 9.75 -10.91
CA SER A 90 -4.54 9.76 -9.57
C SER A 90 -4.40 8.41 -8.87
N VAL A 91 -4.53 8.42 -7.55
CA VAL A 91 -4.41 7.24 -6.68
C VAL A 91 -5.58 7.21 -5.71
N PHE A 92 -6.27 6.07 -5.62
CA PHE A 92 -7.29 5.87 -4.61
C PHE A 92 -6.63 5.57 -3.26
N ALA A 93 -6.68 6.53 -2.34
CA ALA A 93 -6.14 6.43 -1.00
C ALA A 93 -7.25 5.98 -0.03
N PHE A 94 -7.01 4.98 0.81
CA PHE A 94 -8.05 4.48 1.72
C PHE A 94 -7.48 3.96 3.04
N HIS A 95 -8.34 3.88 4.06
CA HIS A 95 -7.95 3.51 5.43
C HIS A 95 -8.75 2.31 5.96
N PRO A 96 -8.20 1.10 6.03
CA PRO A 96 -8.82 -0.03 6.71
C PRO A 96 -8.54 0.05 8.23
N TYR A 97 -9.56 0.43 9.01
CA TYR A 97 -9.50 0.41 10.47
C TYR A 97 -10.47 -0.64 11.03
N CYS A 98 -9.90 -1.75 11.50
CA CYS A 98 -10.68 -2.75 12.22
C CYS A 98 -11.05 -2.25 13.62
N LEU A 99 -12.27 -1.70 13.74
CA LEU A 99 -12.81 -1.18 15.01
C LEU A 99 -12.71 -2.16 16.19
N THR A 100 -12.74 -3.47 15.93
CA THR A 100 -12.58 -4.49 16.98
C THR A 100 -11.23 -4.42 17.66
N ALA A 101 -10.15 -4.25 16.89
CA ALA A 101 -8.79 -4.09 17.42
C ALA A 101 -8.59 -2.70 18.03
N ASP A 102 -9.20 -1.67 17.45
CA ASP A 102 -9.09 -0.28 17.92
C ASP A 102 -9.76 -0.07 19.28
N PHE A 103 -10.96 -0.64 19.48
CA PHE A 103 -11.67 -0.53 20.75
C PHE A 103 -11.25 -1.59 21.78
N ILE A 104 -10.68 -2.72 21.34
CA ILE A 104 -10.24 -3.81 22.21
C ILE A 104 -8.83 -4.24 21.78
N SER A 105 -7.83 -3.59 22.37
CA SER A 105 -6.40 -3.69 22.01
C SER A 105 -5.74 -5.07 22.20
N SER A 106 -6.51 -6.14 22.46
CA SER A 106 -6.04 -7.49 22.74
C SER A 106 -6.68 -8.57 21.87
N THR A 107 -7.46 -8.19 20.86
CA THR A 107 -8.13 -9.11 19.94
C THR A 107 -8.07 -8.58 18.51
N SER A 108 -7.99 -9.50 17.55
CA SER A 108 -8.20 -9.22 16.12
C SER A 108 -9.39 -9.98 15.57
N PHE A 109 -10.33 -10.39 16.45
CA PHE A 109 -11.50 -11.16 16.05
C PHE A 109 -12.28 -10.44 14.95
N GLY A 110 -12.33 -11.07 13.77
CA GLY A 110 -13.04 -10.54 12.61
C GLY A 110 -12.24 -9.53 11.78
N CYS A 111 -11.06 -9.09 12.21
CA CYS A 111 -10.26 -8.09 11.48
C CYS A 111 -9.84 -8.59 10.10
N GLY A 112 -9.19 -9.76 10.00
CA GLY A 112 -8.79 -10.25 8.66
C GLY A 112 -9.93 -10.43 7.66
N ALA A 113 -11.17 -10.71 8.11
CA ALA A 113 -12.33 -10.77 7.22
C ALA A 113 -12.88 -9.38 6.86
N TYR A 114 -12.70 -8.40 7.75
CA TYR A 114 -13.05 -7.00 7.55
C TYR A 114 -12.04 -6.33 6.61
N ASP A 115 -10.75 -6.48 6.89
CA ASP A 115 -9.63 -5.97 6.10
C ASP A 115 -9.74 -6.46 4.64
N ALA A 116 -9.92 -7.78 4.44
CA ALA A 116 -10.13 -8.36 3.11
C ALA A 116 -11.40 -7.84 2.39
N LEU A 117 -12.44 -7.43 3.13
CA LEU A 117 -13.64 -6.83 2.54
C LEU A 117 -13.35 -5.41 2.04
N ILE A 118 -12.68 -4.60 2.86
CA ILE A 118 -12.37 -3.20 2.56
C ILE A 118 -11.36 -3.12 1.40
N ASP A 119 -10.29 -3.92 1.45
CA ASP A 119 -9.29 -3.99 0.38
C ASP A 119 -9.90 -4.48 -0.93
N GLY A 120 -10.82 -5.45 -0.86
CA GLY A 120 -11.58 -5.92 -2.02
C GLY A 120 -12.39 -4.80 -2.68
N TRP A 121 -13.10 -3.99 -1.88
CA TRP A 121 -13.84 -2.83 -2.40
C TRP A 121 -12.92 -1.75 -2.97
N ALA A 122 -11.78 -1.49 -2.32
CA ALA A 122 -10.79 -0.56 -2.84
C ALA A 122 -10.21 -1.04 -4.18
N GLN A 123 -9.92 -2.33 -4.31
CA GLN A 123 -9.47 -2.96 -5.54
C GLN A 123 -10.51 -2.86 -6.66
N ASP A 124 -11.79 -3.09 -6.33
CA ASP A 124 -12.89 -2.98 -7.29
C ASP A 124 -13.05 -1.55 -7.82
N TYR A 125 -13.00 -0.55 -6.93
CA TYR A 125 -13.01 0.87 -7.33
C TYR A 125 -11.80 1.22 -8.21
N ALA A 126 -10.58 0.92 -7.74
CA ALA A 126 -9.34 1.21 -8.45
C ALA A 126 -9.33 0.59 -9.86
N LYS A 127 -9.77 -0.67 -9.98
CA LYS A 127 -9.90 -1.36 -11.26
C LYS A 127 -10.97 -0.76 -12.17
N ALA A 128 -12.11 -0.35 -11.62
CA ALA A 128 -13.17 0.29 -12.40
C ALA A 128 -12.74 1.65 -12.99
N HIS A 129 -11.76 2.29 -12.36
CA HIS A 129 -11.24 3.60 -12.75
C HIS A 129 -9.85 3.58 -13.41
N ASP A 130 -9.22 2.41 -13.57
CA ASP A 130 -7.89 2.23 -14.16
C ASP A 130 -6.80 3.06 -13.45
N ILE A 131 -6.83 3.03 -12.12
CA ILE A 131 -5.89 3.74 -11.23
C ILE A 131 -5.32 2.79 -10.17
N PRO A 132 -4.14 3.07 -9.59
CA PRO A 132 -3.66 2.36 -8.41
C PRO A 132 -4.46 2.71 -7.16
N ALA A 133 -4.38 1.84 -6.15
CA ALA A 133 -4.85 2.10 -4.79
C ALA A 133 -3.68 2.06 -3.80
N MET A 134 -3.80 2.77 -2.69
CA MET A 134 -2.79 2.83 -1.63
C MET A 134 -3.48 2.90 -0.26
N ILE A 135 -3.02 2.09 0.69
CA ILE A 135 -3.45 2.22 2.07
C ILE A 135 -2.69 3.39 2.70
N THR A 136 -3.37 4.51 2.95
CA THR A 136 -2.71 5.71 3.45
C THR A 136 -2.66 5.78 4.97
N GLU A 137 -3.50 5.00 5.64
CA GLU A 137 -3.47 4.78 7.08
C GLU A 137 -4.04 3.41 7.40
N PHE A 138 -3.43 2.72 8.35
CA PHE A 138 -4.02 1.57 9.04
C PHE A 138 -3.32 1.40 10.39
N GLY A 139 -3.89 0.55 11.24
CA GLY A 139 -3.24 0.13 12.47
C GLY A 139 -3.78 0.88 13.69
N ASP A 140 -3.09 1.91 14.18
CA ASP A 140 -3.29 2.51 15.52
C ASP A 140 -3.16 1.51 16.69
N THR A 141 -2.44 0.42 16.45
CA THR A 141 -2.21 -0.64 17.44
C THR A 141 -0.82 -1.24 17.32
N ALA A 142 -0.33 -1.78 18.43
CA ALA A 142 0.89 -2.59 18.47
C ALA A 142 0.60 -4.10 18.47
N TYR A 143 -0.68 -4.49 18.41
CA TYR A 143 -1.11 -5.87 18.52
C TYR A 143 -0.81 -6.62 17.21
N SER A 144 0.27 -7.39 17.21
CA SER A 144 0.79 -8.06 16.01
C SER A 144 -0.25 -8.88 15.22
N PRO A 145 -1.20 -9.60 15.84
CA PRO A 145 -2.22 -10.31 15.07
C PRO A 145 -3.08 -9.39 14.19
N ALA A 146 -3.55 -8.26 14.71
CA ALA A 146 -4.32 -7.31 13.91
C ALA A 146 -3.48 -6.69 12.77
N LEU A 147 -2.22 -6.34 13.05
CA LEU A 147 -1.32 -5.83 12.02
C LEU A 147 -1.02 -6.88 10.93
N ASN A 148 -0.85 -8.16 11.31
CA ASN A 148 -0.63 -9.24 10.35
C ASN A 148 -1.87 -9.51 9.50
N ASP A 149 -3.08 -9.39 10.07
CA ASP A 149 -4.33 -9.57 9.34
C ASP A 149 -4.40 -8.56 8.17
N GLU A 150 -4.23 -7.27 8.47
CA GLU A 150 -4.22 -6.21 7.46
C GLU A 150 -3.06 -6.33 6.46
N MET A 151 -1.82 -6.54 6.93
CA MET A 151 -0.68 -6.72 6.03
C MET A 151 -0.81 -7.96 5.12
N THR A 152 -1.57 -8.97 5.55
CA THR A 152 -1.89 -10.11 4.69
C THR A 152 -2.88 -9.71 3.60
N ALA A 153 -3.96 -9.00 3.94
CA ALA A 153 -4.92 -8.48 2.96
C ALA A 153 -4.24 -7.55 1.93
N ALA A 154 -3.42 -6.61 2.40
CA ALA A 154 -2.65 -5.71 1.54
C ALA A 154 -1.72 -6.48 0.58
N ASN A 155 -1.06 -7.55 1.04
CA ASN A 155 -0.22 -8.39 0.19
C ASN A 155 -1.04 -9.16 -0.87
N GLU A 156 -2.25 -9.63 -0.55
CA GLU A 156 -3.14 -10.32 -1.49
C GLU A 156 -3.62 -9.40 -2.63
N HIS A 157 -3.67 -8.09 -2.37
CA HIS A 157 -4.04 -7.04 -3.33
C HIS A 157 -2.84 -6.25 -3.89
N GLU A 158 -1.62 -6.61 -3.50
CA GLU A 158 -0.39 -5.93 -3.91
C GLU A 158 -0.34 -4.44 -3.54
N PHE A 159 -1.06 -4.04 -2.49
CA PHE A 159 -1.12 -2.66 -2.01
C PHE A 159 0.10 -2.28 -1.18
N GLY A 160 0.59 -1.07 -1.41
CA GLY A 160 1.46 -0.38 -0.46
C GLY A 160 0.65 0.19 0.71
N TRP A 161 1.31 0.44 1.84
CA TRP A 161 0.66 0.96 3.03
C TRP A 161 1.52 1.97 3.81
N MET A 162 0.85 2.78 4.63
CA MET A 162 1.47 3.67 5.63
C MET A 162 0.83 3.43 7.00
N TYR A 163 1.65 3.02 7.98
CA TYR A 163 1.19 2.71 9.33
C TYR A 163 0.91 3.97 10.16
N TRP A 164 -0.24 4.00 10.82
CA TRP A 164 -0.60 4.99 11.83
C TRP A 164 -0.18 4.50 13.24
N LEU A 165 0.81 5.09 13.91
CA LEU A 165 1.64 6.18 13.45
C LEU A 165 3.10 6.11 13.88
N TYR A 166 3.94 6.79 13.10
CA TYR A 166 5.29 7.16 13.49
C TYR A 166 5.29 8.57 14.09
N ASN A 167 5.31 8.69 15.42
CA ASN A 167 5.49 9.97 16.10
C ASN A 167 6.81 10.05 16.87
N PHE A 168 7.12 11.27 17.29
CA PHE A 168 8.15 11.55 18.26
C PHE A 168 7.50 11.97 19.57
N ASP A 169 8.00 11.46 20.70
CA ASP A 169 7.63 12.00 22.00
C ASP A 169 8.11 13.46 22.16
N GLN A 170 7.71 14.15 23.23
CA GLN A 170 8.12 15.54 23.48
C GLN A 170 9.65 15.70 23.64
N SER A 171 10.39 14.62 23.82
CA SER A 171 11.85 14.60 23.93
C SER A 171 12.53 14.31 22.58
N GLY A 172 11.76 14.12 21.51
CA GLY A 172 12.26 13.81 20.17
C GLY A 172 12.62 12.35 19.94
N ASN A 173 12.20 11.42 20.82
CA ASN A 173 12.42 9.99 20.60
C ASN A 173 11.33 9.43 19.71
N ALA A 174 11.72 8.67 18.68
CA ALA A 174 10.79 7.93 17.85
C ALA A 174 9.99 6.96 18.73
N ASN A 175 8.67 7.09 18.69
CA ASN A 175 7.74 6.23 19.37
C ASN A 175 6.97 5.42 18.32
N ILE A 176 7.69 4.49 17.68
CA ILE A 176 7.03 3.29 17.17
C ILE A 176 6.90 2.36 18.36
N TYR A 177 5.72 1.78 18.58
CA TYR A 177 5.60 0.65 19.49
C TYR A 177 6.63 -0.42 19.10
N ASN A 178 7.65 -0.66 19.93
CA ASN A 178 8.70 -1.65 19.62
C ASN A 178 8.12 -3.03 19.21
N ALA A 179 6.91 -3.37 19.69
CA ALA A 179 6.18 -4.57 19.31
C ALA A 179 5.62 -4.54 17.87
N ALA A 180 5.25 -3.37 17.33
CA ALA A 180 4.84 -3.20 15.94
C ALA A 180 6.04 -3.24 14.98
N GLN A 181 7.23 -2.81 15.41
CA GLN A 181 8.40 -2.70 14.53
C GLN A 181 8.75 -3.99 13.80
N VAL A 182 8.74 -5.13 14.51
CA VAL A 182 8.99 -6.44 13.89
C VAL A 182 7.90 -6.72 12.86
N THR A 183 6.63 -6.66 13.25
CA THR A 183 5.50 -6.92 12.35
C THR A 183 5.50 -6.01 11.11
N LEU A 184 5.83 -4.72 11.24
CA LEU A 184 5.87 -3.79 10.10
C LEU A 184 7.15 -3.94 9.26
N SER A 185 8.14 -4.70 9.72
CA SER A 185 9.39 -4.95 9.00
C SER A 185 9.35 -6.22 8.17
N GLN A 186 8.16 -6.68 7.75
CA GLN A 186 8.05 -7.83 6.86
C GLN A 186 8.86 -7.61 5.57
N PRO A 187 9.47 -8.66 4.99
CA PRO A 187 10.05 -8.61 3.67
C PRO A 187 8.99 -8.29 2.61
N TYR A 188 9.35 -7.49 1.61
CA TYR A 188 8.45 -7.10 0.51
C TYR A 188 9.25 -6.70 -0.74
N PRO A 189 8.68 -6.81 -1.96
CA PRO A 189 9.33 -6.30 -3.16
C PRO A 189 9.33 -4.76 -3.16
N GLN A 190 10.51 -4.13 -3.16
CA GLN A 190 10.62 -2.67 -3.20
C GLN A 190 10.53 -2.12 -4.63
N ALA A 191 11.05 -2.87 -5.59
CA ALA A 191 11.02 -2.55 -7.01
C ALA A 191 11.14 -3.84 -7.81
N VAL A 192 10.25 -4.04 -8.78
CA VAL A 192 10.19 -5.26 -9.59
C VAL A 192 10.48 -4.91 -11.05
N ALA A 193 11.45 -5.60 -11.66
CA ALA A 193 11.72 -5.49 -13.08
C ALA A 193 10.75 -6.37 -13.89
N GLY A 194 9.47 -6.05 -13.79
CA GLY A 194 8.39 -6.86 -14.31
C GLY A 194 7.04 -6.49 -13.69
N THR A 195 6.07 -7.37 -13.85
CA THR A 195 4.73 -7.24 -13.26
C THR A 195 4.58 -8.33 -12.19
N PRO A 196 4.40 -7.98 -10.91
CA PRO A 196 4.10 -8.95 -9.86
C PRO A 196 2.88 -9.81 -10.21
N ASP A 197 2.96 -11.11 -9.91
CA ASP A 197 1.79 -11.99 -9.94
C ASP A 197 1.21 -12.18 -8.54
N SER A 198 2.09 -12.21 -7.53
CA SER A 198 1.77 -12.30 -6.11
C SER A 198 3.03 -12.19 -5.26
N TRP A 199 2.86 -11.78 -4.00
CA TRP A 199 3.81 -12.05 -2.94
C TRP A 199 3.12 -12.38 -1.62
N SER A 200 3.85 -12.99 -0.69
CA SER A 200 3.35 -13.27 0.65
C SER A 200 4.49 -13.39 1.65
N PHE A 201 4.17 -13.18 2.93
CA PHE A 201 5.05 -13.47 4.03
C PHE A 201 4.31 -14.25 5.12
N ASP A 202 4.85 -15.40 5.51
CA ASP A 202 4.35 -16.16 6.65
C ASP A 202 5.17 -15.79 7.92
N PRO A 203 4.57 -15.08 8.89
CA PRO A 203 5.28 -14.67 10.10
C PRO A 203 5.66 -15.82 11.02
N ALA A 204 5.01 -16.98 10.92
CA ALA A 204 5.32 -18.17 11.72
C ALA A 204 6.54 -18.91 11.20
N THR A 205 6.69 -19.06 9.88
CA THR A 205 7.85 -19.71 9.27
C THR A 205 8.94 -18.73 8.84
N LYS A 206 8.65 -17.42 8.85
CA LYS A 206 9.50 -16.33 8.34
C LYS A 206 9.83 -16.50 6.86
N THR A 207 8.92 -17.11 6.11
CA THR A 207 9.10 -17.39 4.67
C THR A 207 8.44 -16.30 3.85
N PHE A 208 9.21 -15.61 3.02
CA PHE A 208 8.72 -14.70 2.00
C PHE A 208 8.72 -15.37 0.63
N ASN A 209 7.66 -15.19 -0.15
CA ASN A 209 7.55 -15.65 -1.52
C ASN A 209 7.17 -14.49 -2.45
N LEU A 210 7.74 -14.48 -3.65
CA LEU A 210 7.42 -13.54 -4.72
C LEU A 210 7.41 -14.29 -6.07
N SER A 211 6.39 -14.03 -6.90
CA SER A 211 6.35 -14.40 -8.32
C SER A 211 6.10 -13.15 -9.16
N TYR A 212 6.77 -13.04 -10.30
CA TYR A 212 6.53 -11.95 -11.24
C TYR A 212 6.93 -12.31 -12.66
N SER A 213 6.10 -11.91 -13.62
CA SER A 213 6.45 -11.92 -15.03
C SER A 213 7.49 -10.85 -15.36
N THR A 214 8.37 -11.10 -16.32
CA THR A 214 9.29 -10.09 -16.88
C THR A 214 8.60 -9.14 -17.87
N ALA A 215 7.30 -9.32 -18.15
CA ALA A 215 6.52 -8.41 -18.98
C ALA A 215 6.38 -7.01 -18.34
N MET A 216 6.43 -5.97 -19.18
CA MET A 216 6.11 -4.60 -18.79
C MET A 216 4.60 -4.45 -18.63
N ALA A 217 4.16 -3.75 -17.58
CA ALA A 217 2.74 -3.60 -17.25
C ALA A 217 1.91 -2.91 -18.34
N ASP A 218 2.54 -2.03 -19.14
CA ASP A 218 1.92 -1.34 -20.27
C ASP A 218 1.85 -2.19 -21.56
N GLY A 219 2.34 -3.43 -21.52
CA GLY A 219 2.38 -4.33 -22.67
C GLY A 219 3.40 -3.94 -23.74
N SER A 220 4.30 -2.99 -23.48
CA SER A 220 5.28 -2.52 -24.47
C SER A 220 6.42 -3.51 -24.75
N GLY A 221 6.57 -4.54 -23.91
CA GLY A 221 7.54 -5.61 -24.11
C GLY A 221 7.92 -6.33 -22.82
N GLU A 222 9.16 -6.79 -22.76
CA GLU A 222 9.73 -7.52 -21.63
C GLU A 222 11.01 -6.83 -21.14
N PHE A 223 11.25 -6.89 -19.84
CA PHE A 223 12.51 -6.46 -19.25
C PHE A 223 13.66 -7.33 -19.73
N SER A 224 14.77 -6.68 -20.10
CA SER A 224 15.95 -7.39 -20.62
C SER A 224 16.63 -8.28 -19.58
N ALA A 225 17.40 -9.27 -20.04
CA ALA A 225 18.24 -10.08 -19.16
C ALA A 225 19.17 -9.20 -18.32
N GLY A 226 19.33 -9.55 -17.04
CA GLY A 226 20.10 -8.75 -16.07
C GLY A 226 19.32 -7.60 -15.42
N SER A 227 18.07 -7.32 -15.82
CA SER A 227 17.20 -6.36 -15.12
C SER A 227 16.98 -6.79 -13.68
N GLN A 228 16.95 -5.82 -12.76
CA GLN A 228 17.08 -6.05 -11.33
C GLN A 228 15.78 -5.80 -10.57
N THR A 229 15.37 -6.79 -9.79
CA THR A 229 14.33 -6.70 -8.77
C THR A 229 14.98 -6.56 -7.40
N THR A 230 14.52 -5.61 -6.60
CA THR A 230 15.00 -5.36 -5.23
C THR A 230 13.93 -5.76 -4.23
N ILE A 231 14.31 -6.58 -3.25
CA ILE A 231 13.44 -7.11 -2.20
C ILE A 231 14.03 -6.67 -0.85
N SER A 232 13.19 -6.09 0.00
CA SER A 232 13.55 -5.78 1.39
C SER A 232 13.67 -7.09 2.17
N THR A 233 14.79 -7.31 2.86
CA THR A 233 15.03 -8.49 3.71
C THR A 233 15.61 -8.05 5.05
N PRO A 234 14.79 -7.42 5.92
CA PRO A 234 15.30 -6.76 7.12
C PRO A 234 15.98 -7.71 8.10
N THR A 235 17.09 -7.28 8.70
CA THR A 235 17.83 -8.08 9.70
C THR A 235 17.00 -8.38 10.94
N ILE A 236 16.02 -7.55 11.28
CA ILE A 236 15.11 -7.81 12.41
C ILE A 236 14.24 -9.05 12.19
N GLU A 237 13.91 -9.36 10.93
CA GLU A 237 13.19 -10.58 10.54
C GLU A 237 14.13 -11.78 10.35
N TYR A 238 15.36 -11.51 9.89
CA TYR A 238 16.38 -12.53 9.64
C TYR A 238 17.67 -12.31 10.47
N PRO A 239 17.60 -12.38 11.82
CA PRO A 239 18.74 -12.02 12.68
C PRO A 239 19.94 -12.96 12.54
N ASN A 240 19.69 -14.20 12.10
CA ASN A 240 20.72 -15.21 11.85
C ASN A 240 21.03 -15.37 10.34
N GLY A 241 20.57 -14.42 9.51
CA GLY A 241 20.64 -14.51 8.06
C GLY A 241 19.51 -15.33 7.44
N TYR A 242 19.51 -15.37 6.11
CA TYR A 242 18.49 -16.02 5.29
C TYR A 242 19.13 -16.82 4.16
N GLN A 243 18.35 -17.74 3.59
CA GLN A 243 18.66 -18.43 2.35
C GLN A 243 17.64 -18.03 1.27
N VAL A 244 18.06 -18.10 0.00
CA VAL A 244 17.23 -17.71 -1.14
C VAL A 244 17.20 -18.85 -2.15
N SER A 245 15.99 -19.22 -2.58
CA SER A 245 15.76 -20.03 -3.78
C SER A 245 15.20 -19.15 -4.88
N VAL A 246 15.79 -19.20 -6.08
CA VAL A 246 15.37 -18.39 -7.23
C VAL A 246 15.23 -19.27 -8.46
N THR A 247 14.11 -19.14 -9.17
CA THR A 247 13.93 -19.65 -10.53
C THR A 247 13.85 -18.47 -11.50
N GLY A 248 14.43 -18.58 -12.70
CA GLY A 248 14.36 -17.51 -13.70
C GLY A 248 15.28 -16.30 -13.43
N GLY A 249 16.00 -16.27 -12.30
CA GLY A 249 16.96 -15.22 -11.97
C GLY A 249 18.17 -15.70 -11.18
N GLN A 250 19.01 -14.75 -10.76
CA GLN A 250 20.21 -14.98 -9.94
C GLN A 250 20.31 -13.91 -8.86
N VAL A 251 20.74 -14.30 -7.65
CA VAL A 251 21.07 -13.34 -6.60
C VAL A 251 22.35 -12.61 -6.96
N VAL A 252 22.31 -11.28 -6.98
CA VAL A 252 23.47 -10.41 -7.28
C VAL A 252 23.84 -9.48 -6.13
N SER A 253 23.08 -9.46 -5.04
CA SER A 253 23.45 -8.80 -3.79
C SER A 253 24.44 -9.64 -2.96
N ALA A 254 25.12 -9.01 -2.01
CA ALA A 254 25.90 -9.74 -1.01
C ALA A 254 25.00 -10.67 -0.17
N ALA A 255 25.60 -11.72 0.41
CA ALA A 255 24.90 -12.60 1.34
C ALA A 255 24.34 -11.82 2.54
N ASN A 256 23.09 -12.12 2.93
CA ASN A 256 22.40 -11.49 4.05
C ASN A 256 22.25 -9.95 3.94
N ALA A 257 22.28 -9.39 2.72
CA ALA A 257 22.01 -7.99 2.51
C ALA A 257 20.58 -7.63 2.96
N ALA A 258 20.38 -6.47 3.59
CA ALA A 258 19.03 -5.99 3.92
C ALA A 258 18.21 -5.62 2.67
N ARG A 259 18.88 -5.49 1.52
CA ARG A 259 18.29 -5.38 0.18
C ARG A 259 18.80 -6.54 -0.66
N LEU A 260 17.97 -7.57 -0.80
CA LEU A 260 18.20 -8.67 -1.71
C LEU A 260 17.96 -8.20 -3.14
N VAL A 261 18.91 -8.47 -4.05
CA VAL A 261 18.79 -8.08 -5.47
C VAL A 261 18.82 -9.32 -6.35
N ILE A 262 17.80 -9.48 -7.19
CA ILE A 262 17.66 -10.56 -8.16
C ILE A 262 17.83 -9.99 -9.56
N ALA A 263 18.78 -10.52 -10.33
CA ALA A 263 18.94 -10.21 -11.76
C ALA A 263 18.27 -11.30 -12.61
N SER A 264 17.50 -10.88 -13.62
CA SER A 264 16.77 -11.79 -14.52
C SER A 264 17.73 -12.61 -15.39
N ASN A 265 17.47 -13.91 -15.57
CA ASN A 265 18.22 -14.74 -16.52
C ASN A 265 17.84 -14.41 -17.97
N PRO A 266 18.69 -14.75 -18.95
CA PRO A 266 18.31 -14.68 -20.37
C PRO A 266 17.08 -15.55 -20.68
N ASN A 267 16.10 -14.96 -21.39
CA ASN A 267 14.84 -15.60 -21.81
C ASN A 267 13.98 -16.14 -20.64
N ALA A 268 14.05 -15.51 -19.47
CA ALA A 268 13.14 -15.82 -18.38
C ALA A 268 11.83 -15.03 -18.56
N ASP A 269 10.72 -15.74 -18.66
CA ASP A 269 9.38 -15.14 -18.77
C ASP A 269 8.74 -14.87 -17.40
N ASN A 270 9.15 -15.65 -16.39
CA ASN A 270 8.68 -15.58 -15.01
C ASN A 270 9.84 -15.84 -14.04
N ILE A 271 9.81 -15.17 -12.89
CA ILE A 271 10.78 -15.30 -11.81
C ILE A 271 10.05 -15.61 -10.51
N THR A 272 10.51 -16.66 -9.83
CA THR A 272 10.04 -16.98 -8.48
C THR A 272 11.18 -16.87 -7.49
N VAL A 273 10.91 -16.25 -6.34
CA VAL A 273 11.86 -16.04 -5.25
C VAL A 273 11.23 -16.54 -3.96
N THR A 274 11.94 -17.40 -3.25
CA THR A 274 11.60 -17.78 -1.87
C THR A 274 12.76 -17.40 -0.97
N VAL A 275 12.47 -16.62 0.06
CA VAL A 275 13.42 -16.28 1.13
C VAL A 275 12.95 -16.95 2.42
N SER A 276 13.83 -17.68 3.08
CA SER A 276 13.54 -18.32 4.36
C SER A 276 14.71 -18.12 5.32
N PRO A 277 14.53 -18.30 6.64
CA PRO A 277 15.65 -18.31 7.58
C PRO A 277 16.75 -19.28 7.14
N ALA A 278 18.01 -18.93 7.40
CA ALA A 278 19.12 -19.85 7.17
C ALA A 278 18.92 -21.12 8.03
N GLY A 279 19.00 -22.30 7.40
CA GLY A 279 18.93 -23.56 8.13
C GLY A 279 20.04 -23.66 9.18
N HIS A 280 19.70 -24.18 10.36
CA HIS A 280 20.68 -24.53 11.41
C HIS A 280 21.54 -25.73 11.01
#